data_AF-A0A7Y8LRL9-F1
#
_entry.id   AF-A0A7Y8LRL9-F1
#
_cell.length_a   1.000
_cell.length_b   1.000
_cell.length_c   1.000
_cell.angle_alpha   90.00
_cell.angle_beta   90.00
_cell.angle_gamma   90.00
#
_symmetry.space_group_name_H-M   'P 1'
#
loop_
_entity.id
_entity.type
_entity.pdbx_description
1 polymer ?
#
loop_
_entity_poly.entity_id
_entity_poly.type
_entity_poly.pdbx_seq_one_letter_code
_entity_poly.pdbx_strand_id
1 'polypeptide(L)'
;MEKGTKIRKIRVEDVSEIVAIQESILKKKVSKKWVQTVEDRLKKQDGIGFVALKGGQVVGFIIGEIKREGFGLEQSGWIEVVGVHPRHMGVGIGRILAETLFSFFKKEGIRDIHTSVRWDAGDMLSFFKAIGFDRSPFINLSKHLD
;
A
#
# COMPACT_ATOMS: atom_id res chain seq x y z
N MET A 1 24.08 3.94 8.03
CA MET A 1 22.89 3.16 7.62
C MET A 1 22.22 2.66 8.90
N GLU A 2 21.00 3.10 9.23
CA GLU A 2 20.33 2.66 10.47
C GLU A 2 20.19 1.14 10.47
N LYS A 3 20.92 0.46 11.37
CA LYS A 3 20.65 -0.93 11.72
C LYS A 3 19.22 -0.99 12.25
N GLY A 4 18.28 -1.61 11.53
CA GLY A 4 17.04 -2.02 12.19
C GLY A 4 15.81 -2.29 11.34
N THR A 5 15.69 -1.73 10.13
CA THR A 5 14.47 -1.94 9.32
C THR A 5 14.66 -3.10 8.34
N LYS A 6 13.88 -4.17 8.49
CA LYS A 6 13.86 -5.34 7.59
C LYS A 6 12.55 -5.37 6.82
N ILE A 7 12.62 -5.57 5.51
CA ILE A 7 11.42 -5.77 4.67
C ILE A 7 11.21 -7.25 4.42
N ARG A 8 9.95 -7.70 4.46
CA ARG A 8 9.54 -9.03 3.99
C ARG A 8 8.11 -9.02 3.46
N LYS A 9 7.72 -10.07 2.74
CA LYS A 9 6.31 -10.29 2.36
C LYS A 9 5.41 -10.33 3.61
N ILE A 10 4.19 -9.81 3.48
CA ILE A 10 3.14 -9.89 4.51
C ILE A 10 2.75 -11.37 4.73
N ARG A 11 2.36 -11.68 5.96
CA ARG A 11 1.78 -12.96 6.37
C ARG A 11 0.45 -12.72 7.09
N VAL A 12 -0.36 -13.78 7.21
CA VAL A 12 -1.65 -13.70 7.91
C VAL A 12 -1.47 -13.27 9.37
N GLU A 13 -0.36 -13.67 10.00
CA GLU A 13 -0.02 -13.28 11.36
C GLU A 13 0.21 -11.76 11.54
N ASP A 14 0.52 -11.02 10.47
CA ASP A 14 0.77 -9.58 10.53
C ASP A 14 -0.51 -8.74 10.56
N VAL A 15 -1.67 -9.35 10.29
CA VAL A 15 -2.94 -8.62 10.10
C VAL A 15 -3.28 -7.78 11.32
N SER A 16 -3.06 -8.30 12.53
CA SER A 16 -3.33 -7.58 13.77
C SER A 16 -2.49 -6.32 13.91
N GLU A 17 -1.20 -6.38 13.55
CA GLU A 17 -0.29 -5.23 13.60
C GLU A 17 -0.56 -4.23 12.46
N ILE A 18 -0.92 -4.72 11.27
CA ILE A 18 -1.37 -3.88 10.14
C ILE A 18 -2.64 -3.09 10.52
N VAL A 19 -3.61 -3.76 11.15
CA VAL A 19 -4.82 -3.13 11.69
C VAL A 19 -4.45 -2.05 12.70
N ALA A 20 -3.58 -2.35 13.66
CA ALA A 20 -3.16 -1.38 14.68
C ALA A 20 -2.48 -0.14 14.08
N ILE A 21 -1.67 -0.31 13.03
CA ILE A 21 -1.09 0.81 12.28
C ILE A 21 -2.18 1.63 11.61
N GLN A 22 -3.11 0.98 10.90
CA GLN A 22 -4.17 1.67 10.18
C GLN A 22 -5.09 2.46 11.13
N GLU A 23 -5.43 1.89 12.29
CA GLU A 23 -6.20 2.58 13.32
C GLU A 23 -5.45 3.77 13.92
N SER A 24 -4.13 3.64 14.10
CA SER A 24 -3.27 4.74 14.58
C SER A 24 -3.21 5.89 13.57
N ILE A 25 -3.24 5.61 12.28
CA ILE A 25 -3.28 6.61 11.20
C ILE A 25 -4.67 7.27 11.15
N LEU A 26 -5.73 6.47 11.15
CA LEU A 26 -7.11 6.96 11.02
C LEU A 26 -7.66 7.60 12.31
N LYS A 27 -6.97 7.41 13.45
CA LYS A 27 -7.42 7.79 14.80
C LYS A 27 -8.82 7.25 15.14
N LYS A 28 -9.18 6.11 14.57
CA LYS A 28 -10.45 5.40 14.78
C LYS A 28 -10.29 3.92 14.43
N LYS A 29 -11.23 3.10 14.90
CA LYS A 29 -11.26 1.68 14.54
C LYS A 29 -11.52 1.48 13.05
N VAL A 30 -10.81 0.52 12.46
CA VAL A 30 -11.12 0.06 11.09
C VAL A 30 -12.38 -0.80 11.11
N SER A 31 -13.11 -0.85 9.99
CA SER A 31 -14.32 -1.67 9.91
C SER A 31 -13.96 -3.15 9.85
N LYS A 32 -14.83 -4.03 10.37
CA LYS A 32 -14.67 -5.49 10.23
C LYS A 32 -14.52 -5.93 8.77
N LYS A 33 -15.24 -5.26 7.85
CA LYS A 33 -15.14 -5.49 6.41
C LYS A 33 -13.74 -5.20 5.88
N TRP A 34 -13.10 -4.14 6.36
CA TRP A 34 -11.73 -3.81 5.95
C TRP A 34 -10.75 -4.89 6.42
N VAL A 35 -10.85 -5.32 7.68
CA VAL A 35 -10.02 -6.42 8.22
C VAL A 35 -10.19 -7.69 7.38
N GLN A 36 -11.44 -8.08 7.11
CA GLN A 36 -11.74 -9.26 6.28
C GLN A 36 -11.14 -9.13 4.87
N THR A 37 -11.22 -7.94 4.27
CA THR A 37 -10.65 -7.70 2.93
C THR A 37 -9.14 -7.90 2.93
N VAL A 38 -8.43 -7.41 3.94
CA VAL A 38 -6.98 -7.62 4.08
C VAL A 38 -6.68 -9.11 4.25
N GLU A 39 -7.39 -9.81 5.13
CA GLU A 39 -7.21 -11.26 5.31
C GLU A 39 -7.45 -12.06 4.04
N ASP A 40 -8.54 -11.76 3.32
CA ASP A 40 -8.93 -12.48 2.10
C ASP A 40 -7.89 -12.29 1.00
N ARG A 41 -7.35 -11.08 0.84
CA ARG A 41 -6.27 -10.79 -0.11
C ARG A 41 -5.00 -11.59 0.21
N LEU A 42 -4.66 -11.73 1.50
CA LEU A 42 -3.51 -12.52 1.93
C LEU A 42 -3.74 -14.02 1.75
N LYS A 43 -4.96 -14.52 1.95
CA LYS A 43 -5.33 -15.93 1.77
C LYS A 43 -5.36 -16.33 0.29
N LYS A 44 -5.90 -15.48 -0.58
CA LYS A 44 -6.05 -15.78 -2.01
C LYS A 44 -4.74 -15.72 -2.80
N GLN A 45 -3.64 -15.21 -2.22
CA GLN A 45 -2.38 -14.90 -2.91
C GLN A 45 -2.50 -13.90 -4.08
N ASP A 46 -3.71 -13.41 -4.39
CA ASP A 46 -3.95 -12.34 -5.36
C ASP A 46 -3.39 -10.98 -4.89
N GLY A 47 -3.30 -10.79 -3.56
CA GLY A 47 -2.72 -9.59 -2.94
C GLY A 47 -1.20 -9.70 -2.80
N ILE A 48 -0.48 -8.70 -3.31
CA ILE A 48 0.97 -8.56 -3.16
C ILE A 48 1.24 -7.51 -2.10
N GLY A 49 1.92 -7.88 -1.02
CA GLY A 49 2.24 -6.90 0.00
C GLY A 49 3.49 -7.20 0.80
N PHE A 50 4.03 -6.14 1.39
CA PHE A 50 5.25 -6.16 2.20
C PHE A 50 5.03 -5.45 3.54
N VAL A 51 5.69 -5.95 4.58
CA VAL A 51 5.82 -5.28 5.88
C VAL A 51 7.24 -4.78 6.09
N ALA A 52 7.37 -3.67 6.81
CA ALA A 52 8.61 -3.19 7.38
C ALA A 52 8.65 -3.54 8.87
N LEU A 53 9.71 -4.20 9.29
CA LEU A 53 9.93 -4.64 10.67
C LEU A 53 11.01 -3.79 11.33
N LYS A 54 10.80 -3.34 12.57
CA LYS A 54 11.83 -2.75 13.44
C LYS A 54 11.73 -3.40 14.81
N GLY A 55 12.83 -4.00 15.28
CA GLY A 55 12.82 -4.73 16.57
C GLY A 55 11.86 -5.93 16.60
N GLY A 56 11.57 -6.54 15.46
CA GLY A 56 10.63 -7.66 15.35
C GLY A 56 9.16 -7.27 15.20
N GLN A 57 8.82 -5.99 15.34
CA GLN A 57 7.46 -5.47 15.20
C GLN A 57 7.24 -4.85 13.82
N VAL A 58 6.05 -5.02 13.27
CA VAL A 58 5.60 -4.36 12.05
C VAL A 58 5.40 -2.88 12.35
N VAL A 59 6.15 -2.03 11.64
CA VAL A 59 6.09 -0.55 11.75
C VAL A 59 5.56 0.12 10.49
N GLY A 60 5.35 -0.65 9.43
CA GLY A 60 4.73 -0.19 8.20
C GLY A 60 4.38 -1.33 7.27
N PHE A 61 3.49 -1.07 6.31
CA PHE A 61 3.05 -2.04 5.33
C PHE A 61 2.67 -1.35 4.01
N ILE A 62 2.69 -2.13 2.94
CA ILE A 62 2.13 -1.76 1.64
C ILE A 62 1.45 -2.98 1.03
N ILE A 63 0.26 -2.78 0.48
CA ILE A 63 -0.52 -3.79 -0.23
C ILE A 63 -0.88 -3.24 -1.60
N GLY A 64 -0.69 -4.07 -2.60
CA GLY A 64 -1.13 -3.83 -3.96
C GLY A 64 -1.65 -5.09 -4.62
N GLU A 65 -2.09 -4.91 -5.85
CA GLU A 65 -2.64 -5.95 -6.72
C GLU A 65 -2.17 -5.73 -8.15
N ILE A 66 -2.21 -6.78 -8.97
CA ILE A 66 -2.02 -6.66 -10.41
C ILE A 66 -3.39 -6.76 -11.06
N LYS A 67 -3.76 -5.72 -11.82
CA LYS A 67 -4.99 -5.70 -12.62
C LYS A 67 -4.66 -5.98 -14.06
N ARG A 68 -5.38 -6.93 -14.65
CA ARG A 68 -5.41 -7.18 -16.09
C ARG A 68 -6.61 -6.45 -16.66
N GLU A 69 -6.45 -5.86 -17.83
CA GLU A 69 -7.53 -5.34 -18.67
C GLU A 69 -8.39 -4.23 -18.05
N GLY A 70 -8.40 -3.05 -18.66
CA GLY A 70 -9.32 -1.98 -18.32
C GLY A 70 -8.99 -0.67 -19.01
N PHE A 71 -9.97 -0.02 -19.63
CA PHE A 71 -9.83 1.28 -20.30
C PHE A 71 -8.61 1.40 -21.26
N GLY A 72 -8.22 0.30 -21.91
CA GLY A 72 -7.08 0.23 -22.84
C GLY A 72 -5.74 -0.18 -22.23
N LEU A 73 -5.69 -0.53 -20.94
CA LEU A 73 -4.49 -1.08 -20.29
C LEU A 73 -4.46 -2.60 -20.42
N GLU A 74 -3.31 -3.17 -20.83
CA GLU A 74 -3.10 -4.63 -20.86
C GLU A 74 -2.92 -5.18 -19.43
N GLN A 75 -1.94 -4.66 -18.68
CA GLN A 75 -1.67 -5.07 -17.30
C GLN A 75 -1.01 -3.94 -16.50
N SER A 76 -1.50 -3.65 -15.29
CA SER A 76 -0.97 -2.60 -14.41
C SER A 76 -0.92 -3.03 -12.95
N GLY A 77 0.03 -2.47 -12.21
CA GLY A 77 0.14 -2.62 -10.76
C GLY A 77 -0.68 -1.55 -10.06
N TRP A 78 -1.38 -1.90 -9.00
CA TRP A 78 -2.18 -0.97 -8.21
C TRP A 78 -1.75 -0.99 -6.77
N ILE A 79 -1.45 0.18 -6.19
CA ILE A 79 -1.27 0.32 -4.76
C ILE A 79 -2.64 0.62 -4.15
N GLU A 80 -3.09 -0.25 -3.27
CA GLU A 80 -4.39 -0.12 -2.61
C GLU A 80 -4.28 0.61 -1.29
N VAL A 81 -3.26 0.25 -0.50
CA VAL A 81 -3.05 0.83 0.81
C VAL A 81 -1.58 0.77 1.18
N VAL A 82 -1.11 1.87 1.76
CA VAL A 82 0.22 1.99 2.35
C VAL A 82 0.06 2.71 3.68
N GLY A 83 0.76 2.24 4.69
CA GLY A 83 0.69 2.80 6.03
C GLY A 83 2.02 2.64 6.75
N VAL A 84 2.44 3.69 7.46
CA VAL A 84 3.58 3.64 8.37
C VAL A 84 3.08 4.13 9.72
N HIS A 85 3.44 3.45 10.80
CA HIS A 85 3.06 3.87 12.14
C HIS A 85 3.54 5.32 12.38
N PRO A 86 2.72 6.23 12.96
CA PRO A 86 3.08 7.65 13.11
C PRO A 86 4.44 7.90 13.77
N ARG A 87 4.79 7.14 14.82
CA ARG A 87 6.11 7.18 15.50
C ARG A 87 7.31 6.77 14.62
N HIS A 88 7.06 6.25 13.42
CA HIS A 88 8.05 5.75 12.48
C HIS A 88 7.92 6.43 11.10
N MET A 89 7.12 7.51 10.99
CA MET A 89 7.04 8.32 9.77
C MET A 89 8.26 9.25 9.64
N GLY A 90 8.46 9.81 8.44
CA GLY A 90 9.52 10.81 8.18
C GLY A 90 10.94 10.25 8.05
N VAL A 91 11.14 8.94 8.23
CA VAL A 91 12.47 8.29 8.18
C VAL A 91 12.66 7.37 6.97
N GLY A 92 11.81 7.49 5.95
CA GLY A 92 11.97 6.78 4.67
C GLY A 92 11.37 5.37 4.58
N ILE A 93 10.72 4.85 5.64
CA ILE A 93 10.10 3.50 5.62
C ILE A 93 9.09 3.33 4.48
N GLY A 94 8.22 4.31 4.25
CA GLY A 94 7.23 4.26 3.17
C GLY A 94 7.88 4.16 1.78
N ARG A 95 9.00 4.85 1.56
CA ARG A 95 9.76 4.78 0.31
C ARG A 95 10.34 3.38 0.09
N ILE A 96 10.97 2.80 1.11
CA ILE A 96 11.57 1.47 1.03
C ILE A 96 10.48 0.41 0.73
N LEU A 97 9.30 0.52 1.36
CA LEU A 97 8.16 -0.35 1.07
C LEU A 97 7.70 -0.22 -0.39
N ALA A 98 7.53 1.02 -0.88
CA ALA A 98 7.12 1.27 -2.25
C ALA A 98 8.14 0.74 -3.28
N GLU A 99 9.43 1.03 -3.10
CA GLU A 99 10.50 0.53 -3.97
C GLU A 99 10.58 -1.00 -3.99
N THR A 100 10.30 -1.65 -2.85
CA THR A 100 10.21 -3.11 -2.76
C THR A 100 9.05 -3.64 -3.61
N LEU A 101 7.88 -3.00 -3.51
CA LEU A 101 6.71 -3.35 -4.33
C LEU A 101 6.95 -3.08 -5.82
N PHE A 102 7.62 -1.98 -6.19
CA PHE A 102 7.92 -1.67 -7.59
C PHE A 102 8.90 -2.67 -8.18
N SER A 103 9.89 -3.09 -7.39
CA SER A 103 10.82 -4.14 -7.78
C SER A 103 10.11 -5.48 -8.00
N PHE A 104 9.08 -5.77 -7.20
CA PHE A 104 8.21 -6.93 -7.43
C PHE A 104 7.44 -6.79 -8.74
N PHE A 105 6.72 -5.67 -8.94
CA PHE A 105 5.95 -5.42 -10.17
C PHE A 105 6.82 -5.53 -11.42
N LYS A 106 8.03 -4.94 -11.41
CA LYS A 106 8.96 -5.02 -12.53
C LYS A 106 9.38 -6.45 -12.87
N LYS A 107 9.52 -7.33 -11.86
CA LYS A 107 9.83 -8.75 -12.08
C LYS A 107 8.66 -9.51 -12.72
N GLU A 108 7.43 -9.08 -12.43
CA GLU A 108 6.20 -9.60 -13.05
C GLU A 108 5.90 -8.96 -14.42
N GLY A 109 6.83 -8.18 -14.98
CA GLY A 109 6.66 -7.53 -16.28
C GLY A 109 5.80 -6.25 -16.26
N ILE A 110 5.31 -5.84 -15.09
CA ILE A 110 4.49 -4.63 -14.92
C ILE A 110 5.37 -3.38 -14.99
N ARG A 111 4.96 -2.41 -15.81
CA ARG A 111 5.65 -1.13 -15.98
C ARG A 111 4.82 0.06 -15.52
N ASP A 112 3.50 -0.03 -15.64
CA ASP A 112 2.58 1.01 -15.20
C ASP A 112 2.03 0.69 -13.80
N ILE A 113 2.14 1.67 -12.91
CA ILE A 113 1.69 1.56 -11.52
C ILE A 113 0.75 2.72 -11.21
N HIS A 114 -0.42 2.40 -10.69
CA HIS A 114 -1.46 3.37 -10.36
C HIS A 114 -1.88 3.27 -8.90
N THR A 115 -2.51 4.33 -8.41
CA THR A 115 -3.15 4.38 -7.10
C THR A 115 -4.21 5.48 -7.11
N SER A 116 -5.09 5.46 -6.12
CA SER A 116 -6.09 6.50 -5.90
C SER A 116 -5.98 7.02 -4.49
N VAL A 117 -5.85 8.34 -4.35
CA VAL A 117 -5.86 9.04 -3.06
C VAL A 117 -6.91 10.14 -3.08
N ARG A 118 -7.33 10.60 -1.89
CA ARG A 118 -8.17 11.80 -1.80
C ARG A 118 -7.41 13.02 -2.33
N TRP A 119 -8.10 13.88 -3.05
CA TRP A 119 -7.51 15.09 -3.63
C TRP A 119 -7.01 16.08 -2.57
N ASP A 120 -7.58 16.03 -1.35
CA ASP A 120 -7.23 16.88 -0.22
C ASP A 120 -6.26 16.22 0.78
N ALA A 121 -5.78 15.00 0.49
CA ALA A 121 -4.79 14.32 1.32
C ALA A 121 -3.37 14.77 0.97
N GLY A 122 -3.00 15.99 1.39
CA GLY A 122 -1.73 16.63 1.07
C GLY A 122 -0.49 15.78 1.37
N ASP A 123 -0.46 15.09 2.50
CA ASP A 123 0.66 14.21 2.88
C ASP A 123 0.80 13.02 1.93
N MET A 124 -0.32 12.40 1.53
CA MET A 124 -0.33 11.27 0.60
C MET A 124 0.10 11.70 -0.81
N LEU A 125 -0.39 12.86 -1.27
CA LEU A 125 0.03 13.43 -2.56
C LEU A 125 1.52 13.74 -2.56
N SER A 126 2.04 14.32 -1.48
CA SER A 126 3.46 14.62 -1.33
C SER A 126 4.31 13.36 -1.30
N PHE A 127 3.86 12.33 -0.59
CA PHE A 127 4.50 11.01 -0.56
C PHE A 127 4.62 10.41 -1.95
N PHE A 128 3.51 10.34 -2.70
CA PHE A 128 3.50 9.73 -4.03
C PHE A 128 4.36 10.51 -5.03
N LYS A 129 4.29 11.84 -5.03
CA LYS A 129 5.20 12.68 -5.84
C LYS A 129 6.67 12.41 -5.51
N ALA A 130 7.02 12.29 -4.23
CA ALA A 130 8.40 12.06 -3.78
C ALA A 130 8.96 10.68 -4.16
N ILE A 131 8.12 9.75 -4.62
CA ILE A 131 8.52 8.43 -5.13
C ILE A 131 8.27 8.28 -6.64
N GLY A 132 8.06 9.39 -7.35
CA GLY A 132 8.02 9.42 -8.82
C GLY A 132 6.63 9.26 -9.43
N PHE A 133 5.56 9.34 -8.66
CA PHE A 133 4.21 9.39 -9.24
C PHE A 133 3.91 10.79 -9.76
N ASP A 134 3.20 10.84 -10.88
CA ASP A 134 2.59 12.04 -11.42
C ASP A 134 1.10 11.79 -11.71
N ARG A 135 0.41 12.80 -12.21
CA ARG A 135 -0.97 12.71 -12.67
C ARG A 135 -1.11 11.60 -13.71
N SER A 136 -2.07 10.72 -13.46
CA SER A 136 -2.49 9.70 -14.42
C SER A 136 -3.27 10.34 -15.57
N PRO A 137 -3.20 9.79 -16.80
CA PRO A 137 -4.13 10.15 -17.87
C PRO A 137 -5.58 9.73 -17.54
N PHE A 138 -5.78 8.86 -16.54
CA PHE A 138 -7.09 8.45 -16.04
C PHE A 138 -7.52 9.30 -14.83
N ILE A 139 -8.82 9.54 -14.74
CA ILE A 139 -9.47 10.16 -13.57
C ILE A 139 -10.47 9.21 -12.93
N ASN A 140 -10.70 9.35 -11.63
CA ASN A 140 -11.79 8.64 -10.95
C ASN A 140 -13.13 9.30 -11.30
N LEU A 141 -14.09 8.52 -11.81
CA LEU A 141 -15.47 8.94 -12.04
C LEU A 141 -16.36 8.34 -10.95
N SER A 142 -17.33 9.11 -10.45
CA SER A 142 -18.24 8.66 -9.38
C SER A 142 -19.70 8.88 -9.76
N LYS A 143 -20.54 7.88 -9.49
CA LYS A 143 -22.00 7.97 -9.47
C LYS A 143 -22.50 7.35 -8.16
N HIS A 144 -23.38 8.06 -7.45
CA HIS A 144 -24.09 7.51 -6.29
C HIS A 144 -25.29 6.71 -6.80
N LEU A 145 -25.51 5.52 -6.23
CA LEU A 145 -26.69 4.70 -6.48
C LEU A 145 -27.50 4.69 -5.18
N ASP A 146 -28.81 4.86 -5.31
CA ASP A 146 -29.77 4.86 -4.19
C ASP A 146 -29.89 3.47 -3.54
#